data_AF-A0A7X0HWF1-F1
#
_entry.id   AF-A0A7X0HWF1-F1
#
_cell.length_a   1.000
_cell.length_b   1.000
_cell.length_c   1.000
_cell.angle_alpha   90.00
_cell.angle_beta   90.00
_cell.angle_gamma   90.00
#
_symmetry.space_group_name_H-M   'P 1'
#
loop_
_entity.id
_entity.type
_entity.pdbx_description
1 polymer ?
#
loop_
_entity_poly.entity_id
_entity_poly.type
_entity_poly.pdbx_seq_one_letter_code
_entity_poly.pdbx_strand_id
1 'polypeptide(L)'
;MSSWKSWSREKKQLFLAFILLILYLSPLFILGENAHIRVHDNLDSNIAWYKTLKNSGQLFGGINSVVPQVINGIPRNTYGTEFSGIQWLHHLFPSMLAYAISQSITRIVAFLGMYLLLKTYFVREKDGDWIRVWVSLALALTPFWPSGMLSTLGMPLALWAFLQIRSGKYSWKEWVTLILLPFYSSFVLGFFFFLAAMGGYYGSEIGS
;
A
#
# COMPACT_ATOMS: atom_id res chain seq x y z
N MET A 1 -11.92 32.62 1.92
CA MET A 1 -13.14 31.77 1.81
C MET A 1 -13.83 31.81 0.43
N SER A 2 -13.24 32.41 -0.62
CA SER A 2 -13.86 32.48 -1.96
C SER A 2 -13.65 31.25 -2.85
N SER A 3 -12.64 30.40 -2.61
CA SER A 3 -12.30 29.28 -3.49
C SER A 3 -13.21 28.05 -3.34
N TRP A 4 -13.89 27.86 -2.21
CA TRP A 4 -14.75 26.68 -2.00
C TRP A 4 -16.01 26.70 -2.86
N LYS A 5 -16.58 27.89 -3.09
CA LYS A 5 -17.78 28.04 -3.91
C LYS A 5 -17.52 27.68 -5.39
N SER A 6 -16.30 27.83 -5.89
CA SER A 6 -15.94 27.52 -7.28
C SER A 6 -15.59 26.04 -7.52
N TRP A 7 -15.53 25.20 -6.48
CA TRP A 7 -15.21 23.79 -6.65
C TRP A 7 -16.42 22.97 -7.12
N SER A 8 -16.18 22.08 -8.08
CA SER A 8 -17.11 21.03 -8.49
C SER A 8 -17.49 20.14 -7.30
N ARG A 9 -18.67 19.52 -7.35
CA ARG A 9 -19.14 18.56 -6.33
C ARG A 9 -18.10 17.49 -6.03
N GLU A 10 -17.56 16.83 -7.06
CA GLU A 10 -16.54 15.78 -6.92
C GLU A 10 -15.29 16.26 -6.14
N LYS A 11 -14.75 17.43 -6.47
CA LYS A 11 -13.61 18.03 -5.73
C LYS A 11 -13.91 18.27 -4.25
N LYS A 12 -15.11 18.73 -3.92
CA LYS A 12 -15.52 18.91 -2.51
C LYS A 12 -15.59 17.59 -1.77
N GLN A 13 -16.13 16.55 -2.43
CA GLN A 13 -16.18 15.20 -1.87
C GLN A 13 -14.78 14.61 -1.68
N LEU A 14 -13.89 14.72 -2.67
CA LEU A 14 -12.50 14.27 -2.58
C LEU A 14 -11.76 14.94 -1.42
N PHE A 15 -11.94 16.25 -1.26
CA PHE A 15 -11.34 16.99 -0.15
C PHE A 15 -11.87 16.53 1.20
N LEU A 16 -13.19 16.36 1.33
CA LEU A 16 -13.80 15.86 2.56
C LEU A 16 -13.31 14.44 2.88
N ALA A 17 -13.27 13.55 1.89
CA ALA A 17 -12.76 12.19 2.04
C ALA A 17 -11.28 12.18 2.49
N PHE A 18 -10.47 13.09 1.95
CA PHE A 18 -9.08 13.23 2.35
C PHE A 18 -8.94 13.74 3.80
N ILE A 19 -9.77 14.70 4.23
CA ILE A 19 -9.83 15.12 5.63
C ILE A 19 -10.20 13.94 6.53
N LEU A 20 -11.21 13.17 6.17
CA LEU A 20 -11.63 12.00 6.97
C LEU A 20 -10.52 10.94 7.04
N LEU A 21 -9.78 10.73 5.95
CA LEU A 21 -8.64 9.83 5.93
C LEU A 21 -7.50 10.34 6.84
N ILE A 22 -7.18 11.63 6.82
CA ILE A 22 -6.21 12.23 7.74
C ILE A 22 -6.69 12.09 9.18
N LEU A 23 -7.96 12.40 9.46
CA LEU A 23 -8.53 12.27 10.79
C LEU A 23 -8.44 10.84 11.30
N TYR A 24 -8.74 9.86 10.45
CA TYR A 24 -8.59 8.44 10.77
C TYR A 24 -7.14 8.04 11.09
N LEU A 25 -6.17 8.57 10.34
CA LEU A 25 -4.75 8.29 10.54
C LEU A 25 -4.14 9.07 11.71
N SER A 26 -4.72 10.22 12.07
CA SER A 26 -4.17 11.15 13.05
C SER A 26 -3.83 10.54 14.41
N PRO A 27 -4.58 9.57 14.98
CA PRO A 27 -4.20 8.99 16.26
C PRO A 27 -2.84 8.28 16.22
N LEU A 28 -2.45 7.71 15.07
CA LEU A 28 -1.14 7.06 14.93
C LEU A 28 0.03 8.04 15.05
N PHE A 29 -0.18 9.30 14.65
CA PHE A 29 0.84 10.35 14.69
C PHE A 29 0.79 11.17 15.98
N ILE A 30 -0.41 11.42 16.53
CA ILE A 30 -0.60 12.24 17.73
C ILE A 30 -0.31 11.43 19.00
N LEU A 31 -0.84 10.20 19.08
CA LEU A 31 -0.66 9.36 20.28
C LEU A 31 0.68 8.61 20.24
N GLY A 32 1.23 8.38 19.04
CA GLY A 32 2.50 7.67 18.87
C GLY A 32 2.48 6.30 19.54
N GLU A 33 3.40 6.05 20.46
CA GLU A 33 3.51 4.79 21.20
C GLU A 33 2.31 4.50 22.10
N ASN A 34 1.53 5.52 22.47
CA ASN A 34 0.29 5.37 23.23
C ASN A 34 -0.92 5.05 22.33
N ALA A 35 -0.74 4.95 21.02
CA ALA A 35 -1.81 4.58 20.11
C ALA A 35 -2.22 3.11 20.33
N HIS A 36 -3.53 2.86 20.41
CA HIS A 36 -4.03 1.49 20.51
C HIS A 36 -3.93 0.75 19.17
N ILE A 37 -2.88 -0.04 19.00
CA ILE A 37 -2.67 -0.88 17.81
C ILE A 37 -3.36 -2.23 18.04
N ARG A 38 -4.36 -2.52 17.20
CA ARG A 38 -5.24 -3.70 17.32
C ARG A 38 -4.63 -5.01 16.82
N VAL A 39 -3.58 -4.92 16.00
CA VAL A 39 -2.96 -6.06 15.30
C VAL A 39 -1.69 -6.43 16.07
N HIS A 40 -1.87 -7.16 17.18
CA HIS A 40 -0.80 -7.47 18.13
C HIS A 40 0.29 -8.39 17.55
N ASP A 41 -0.06 -9.26 16.61
CA ASP A 41 0.87 -10.08 15.80
C ASP A 41 1.86 -9.23 14.98
N ASN A 42 1.44 -8.01 14.59
CA ASN A 42 2.33 -7.09 13.91
C ASN A 42 3.34 -6.45 14.88
N LEU A 43 2.97 -6.28 16.16
CA LEU A 43 3.84 -5.72 17.19
C LEU A 43 4.83 -6.76 17.75
N ASP A 44 4.37 -7.98 18.02
CA ASP A 44 5.17 -9.03 18.65
C ASP A 44 6.15 -9.72 17.67
N SER A 45 5.86 -9.70 16.37
CA SER A 45 6.64 -10.40 15.36
C SER A 45 7.29 -9.43 14.37
N ASN A 46 6.50 -8.78 13.51
CA ASN A 46 7.03 -8.01 12.38
C ASN A 46 7.86 -6.79 12.81
N ILE A 47 7.33 -5.97 13.74
CA ILE A 47 8.06 -4.80 14.25
C ILE A 47 9.34 -5.22 14.99
N ALA A 48 9.29 -6.34 15.72
CA ALA A 48 10.48 -6.90 16.36
C ALA A 48 11.53 -7.35 15.33
N TRP A 49 11.10 -7.99 14.24
CA TRP A 49 12.00 -8.39 13.15
C TRP A 49 12.67 -7.19 12.47
N TYR A 50 11.91 -6.16 12.13
CA TYR A 50 12.45 -4.95 11.51
C TYR A 50 13.45 -4.23 12.42
N LYS A 51 13.15 -4.13 13.72
CA LYS A 51 14.05 -3.52 14.71
C LYS A 51 15.33 -4.34 14.87
N THR A 52 15.22 -5.66 14.89
CA THR A 52 16.35 -6.57 15.01
C THR A 52 17.29 -6.46 13.81
N LEU A 53 16.74 -6.47 12.59
CA LEU A 53 17.52 -6.31 11.37
C LEU A 53 18.22 -4.94 11.33
N LYS A 54 17.52 -3.85 11.68
CA LYS A 54 18.13 -2.52 11.79
C LYS A 54 19.30 -2.51 12.77
N ASN A 55 19.11 -3.03 13.98
CA ASN A 55 20.13 -3.04 15.02
C ASN A 55 21.33 -3.94 14.68
N SER A 56 21.14 -4.94 13.82
CA SER A 56 22.22 -5.79 13.33
C SER A 56 23.13 -5.14 12.30
N GLY A 57 22.69 -4.05 11.66
CA GLY A 57 23.39 -3.45 10.53
C GLY A 57 23.40 -4.31 9.26
N GLN A 58 22.70 -5.45 9.24
CA GLN A 58 22.73 -6.43 8.14
C GLN A 58 21.61 -6.22 7.10
N LEU A 59 20.98 -5.04 7.02
CA LEU A 59 19.95 -4.78 5.99
C LEU A 59 20.47 -5.07 4.58
N PHE A 60 21.71 -4.63 4.29
CA PHE A 60 22.43 -4.88 3.04
C PHE A 60 23.53 -5.94 3.19
N GLY A 61 23.45 -6.77 4.24
CA GLY A 61 24.37 -7.88 4.45
C GLY A 61 24.22 -8.95 3.38
N GLY A 62 25.27 -9.72 3.16
CA GLY A 62 25.22 -10.90 2.30
C GLY A 62 24.19 -11.91 2.81
N ILE A 63 23.72 -12.80 1.93
CA ILE A 63 22.69 -13.81 2.24
C ILE A 63 23.02 -14.63 3.50
N ASN A 64 24.31 -14.95 3.68
CA ASN A 64 24.83 -15.74 4.81
C ASN A 64 25.40 -14.89 5.96
N SER A 65 25.29 -13.56 5.89
CA SER A 65 25.66 -12.69 7.02
C SER A 65 24.86 -13.08 8.25
N VAL A 66 25.48 -13.05 9.43
CA VAL A 66 24.83 -13.45 10.69
C VAL A 66 24.18 -12.23 11.35
N VAL A 67 22.91 -12.38 11.74
CA VAL A 67 22.17 -11.47 12.62
C VAL A 67 22.28 -12.00 14.05
N PRO A 68 23.19 -11.49 14.90
CA PRO A 68 23.54 -12.11 16.18
C PRO A 68 22.46 -11.98 17.27
N GLN A 69 21.49 -11.09 17.10
CA GLN A 69 20.51 -10.74 18.13
C GLN A 69 19.49 -11.85 18.44
N VAL A 70 19.43 -12.93 17.65
CA VAL A 70 18.44 -14.00 17.80
C VAL A 70 19.15 -15.33 18.04
N ILE A 71 18.89 -15.95 19.20
CA ILE A 71 19.44 -17.25 19.63
C ILE A 71 20.97 -17.25 19.53
N ASN A 72 21.57 -18.02 18.61
CA ASN A 72 23.01 -18.14 18.38
C ASN A 72 23.44 -17.41 17.10
N GLY A 73 22.61 -16.47 16.64
CA GLY A 73 22.69 -15.86 15.33
C GLY A 73 21.87 -16.63 14.30
N ILE A 74 21.18 -15.89 13.44
CA ILE A 74 20.47 -16.44 12.30
C ILE A 74 20.97 -15.80 11.00
N PRO A 75 20.92 -16.51 9.86
CA PRO A 75 21.33 -15.94 8.58
C PRO A 75 20.45 -14.74 8.18
N ARG A 76 21.03 -13.74 7.52
CA ARG A 76 20.32 -12.52 7.07
C ARG A 76 19.12 -12.83 6.18
N ASN A 77 19.19 -13.91 5.39
CA ASN A 77 18.11 -14.32 4.49
C ASN A 77 16.84 -14.85 5.20
N THR A 78 16.86 -15.01 6.52
CA THR A 78 15.64 -15.32 7.29
C THR A 78 14.73 -14.11 7.45
N TYR A 79 15.25 -12.89 7.18
CA TYR A 79 14.50 -11.65 7.18
C TYR A 79 14.02 -11.28 5.77
N GLY A 80 13.08 -10.34 5.69
CA GLY A 80 12.63 -9.79 4.41
C GLY A 80 13.75 -9.11 3.61
N THR A 81 13.67 -9.18 2.29
CA THR A 81 14.64 -8.57 1.36
C THR A 81 14.85 -7.07 1.57
N GLU A 82 16.07 -6.61 1.30
CA GLU A 82 16.48 -5.22 1.15
C GLU A 82 15.67 -4.45 0.11
N PHE A 83 15.03 -5.14 -0.85
CA PHE A 83 14.20 -4.49 -1.87
C PHE A 83 12.80 -4.13 -1.35
N SER A 84 12.43 -4.53 -0.14
CA SER A 84 11.11 -4.28 0.43
C SER A 84 11.03 -2.90 1.08
N GLY A 85 10.11 -2.05 0.62
CA GLY A 85 10.01 -0.67 1.10
C GLY A 85 9.64 -0.54 2.59
N ILE A 86 8.96 -1.52 3.19
CA ILE A 86 8.73 -1.52 4.65
C ILE A 86 10.04 -1.67 5.43
N GLN A 87 11.01 -2.43 4.92
CA GLN A 87 12.34 -2.55 5.54
C GLN A 87 13.04 -1.18 5.54
N TRP A 88 12.93 -0.43 4.45
CA TRP A 88 13.47 0.92 4.37
C TRP A 88 12.81 1.88 5.36
N LEU A 89 11.48 1.86 5.47
CA LEU A 89 10.78 2.71 6.43
C LEU A 89 11.25 2.44 7.86
N HIS A 90 11.31 1.16 8.26
CA HIS A 90 11.76 0.80 9.61
C HIS A 90 13.25 1.00 9.82
N HIS A 91 14.07 0.97 8.76
CA HIS A 91 15.48 1.32 8.83
C HIS A 91 15.67 2.82 9.06
N LEU A 92 14.95 3.67 8.33
CA LEU A 92 15.10 5.13 8.35
C LEU A 92 14.43 5.80 9.56
N PHE A 93 13.29 5.29 10.01
CA PHE A 93 12.48 5.92 11.05
C PHE A 93 12.39 5.07 12.34
N PRO A 94 11.98 5.66 13.48
CA PRO A 94 11.53 4.90 14.64
C PRO A 94 10.34 3.99 14.28
N SER A 95 10.23 2.83 14.93
CA SER A 95 9.25 1.80 14.55
C SER A 95 7.81 2.31 14.47
N MET A 96 7.38 3.13 15.43
CA MET A 96 6.01 3.67 15.44
C MET A 96 5.77 4.66 14.29
N LEU A 97 6.75 5.51 14.00
CA LEU A 97 6.67 6.45 12.88
C LEU A 97 6.70 5.72 11.54
N ALA A 98 7.59 4.74 11.38
CA ALA A 98 7.64 3.87 10.20
C ALA A 98 6.30 3.16 9.97
N TYR A 99 5.70 2.64 11.04
CA TYR A 99 4.38 2.01 11.00
C TYR A 99 3.28 3.00 10.56
N ALA A 100 3.24 4.20 11.14
CA ALA A 100 2.25 5.22 10.80
C ALA A 100 2.39 5.72 9.35
N ILE A 101 3.62 5.91 8.88
CA ILE A 101 3.92 6.25 7.48
C ILE A 101 3.47 5.12 6.56
N SER A 102 3.78 3.85 6.91
CA SER A 102 3.39 2.70 6.09
C SER A 102 1.88 2.55 5.95
N GLN A 103 1.16 2.72 7.05
CA GLN A 103 -0.31 2.78 7.07
C GLN A 103 -0.84 3.90 6.17
N SER A 104 -0.22 5.08 6.24
CA SER A 104 -0.62 6.24 5.44
C SER A 104 -0.42 6.01 3.95
N ILE A 105 0.77 5.53 3.54
CA ILE A 105 1.07 5.21 2.13
C ILE A 105 0.06 4.20 1.60
N THR A 106 -0.15 3.10 2.32
CA THR A 106 -1.05 2.03 1.87
C THR A 106 -2.46 2.54 1.64
N ARG A 107 -3.01 3.32 2.58
CA ARG A 107 -4.40 3.81 2.51
C ARG A 107 -4.58 4.91 1.47
N ILE A 108 -3.61 5.81 1.33
CA ILE A 108 -3.64 6.84 0.29
C ILE A 108 -3.61 6.19 -1.10
N VAL A 109 -2.73 5.21 -1.31
CA VAL A 109 -2.65 4.48 -2.58
C VAL A 109 -3.91 3.66 -2.83
N ALA A 110 -4.50 3.03 -1.82
CA ALA A 110 -5.77 2.32 -1.94
C ALA A 110 -6.91 3.24 -2.39
N PHE A 111 -7.01 4.42 -1.76
CA PHE A 111 -7.98 5.45 -2.12
C PHE A 111 -7.80 5.90 -3.57
N LEU A 112 -6.57 6.28 -3.95
CA LEU A 112 -6.27 6.75 -5.31
C LEU A 112 -6.50 5.65 -6.35
N GLY A 113 -6.06 4.43 -6.07
CA GLY A 113 -6.21 3.28 -6.96
C GLY A 113 -7.67 2.98 -7.26
N MET A 114 -8.49 2.88 -6.21
CA MET A 114 -9.92 2.65 -6.38
C MET A 114 -10.61 3.82 -7.08
N TYR A 115 -10.25 5.06 -6.74
CA TYR A 115 -10.85 6.24 -7.36
C TYR A 115 -10.56 6.28 -8.87
N LEU A 116 -9.30 6.04 -9.27
CA LEU A 116 -8.89 5.97 -10.67
C LEU A 116 -9.57 4.81 -11.41
N LEU A 117 -9.60 3.62 -10.80
CA LEU A 117 -10.24 2.44 -11.37
C LEU A 117 -11.72 2.69 -11.66
N LEU A 118 -12.46 3.18 -10.66
CA LEU A 118 -13.89 3.47 -10.78
C LEU A 118 -14.14 4.56 -11.82
N LYS A 119 -13.40 5.68 -11.75
CA LYS A 119 -13.58 6.80 -12.66
C LYS A 119 -13.33 6.43 -14.13
N THR A 120 -12.34 5.59 -14.38
CA THR A 120 -11.93 5.26 -15.76
C THR A 120 -12.76 4.14 -16.35
N TYR A 121 -13.09 3.10 -15.57
CA TYR A 121 -13.63 1.86 -16.13
C TYR A 121 -15.05 1.51 -15.70
N PHE A 122 -15.46 1.79 -14.46
CA PHE A 122 -16.69 1.23 -13.90
C PHE A 122 -17.83 2.23 -13.68
N VAL A 123 -17.52 3.46 -13.26
CA VAL A 123 -18.48 4.49 -12.82
C VAL A 123 -18.15 5.76 -13.60
N ARG A 124 -18.52 5.84 -14.88
CA ARG A 124 -18.04 6.87 -15.83
C ARG A 124 -19.01 8.04 -16.00
N GLU A 125 -20.25 7.85 -15.58
CA GLU A 125 -21.35 8.82 -15.62
C GLU A 125 -21.08 10.03 -14.72
N LYS A 126 -21.49 11.23 -15.16
CA LYS A 126 -21.14 12.48 -14.45
C LYS A 126 -21.66 12.51 -13.00
N ASP A 127 -22.80 11.89 -12.74
CA ASP A 127 -23.46 11.88 -11.42
C ASP A 127 -22.97 10.75 -10.50
N GLY A 128 -22.06 9.89 -10.98
CA GLY A 128 -21.45 8.81 -10.21
C GLY A 128 -20.30 9.28 -9.28
N ASP A 129 -20.10 10.59 -9.12
CA ASP A 129 -19.01 11.17 -8.32
C ASP A 129 -19.05 10.70 -6.85
N TRP A 130 -20.25 10.56 -6.29
CA TRP A 130 -20.47 10.01 -4.96
C TRP A 130 -19.92 8.59 -4.81
N ILE A 131 -20.28 7.69 -5.73
CA ILE A 131 -19.85 6.29 -5.67
C ILE A 131 -18.32 6.21 -5.76
N ARG A 132 -17.71 6.93 -6.71
CA ARG A 132 -16.25 6.94 -6.88
C ARG A 132 -15.53 7.34 -5.60
N VAL A 133 -15.95 8.42 -4.96
CA VAL A 133 -15.23 8.97 -3.81
C VAL A 133 -15.44 8.11 -2.56
N TRP A 134 -16.69 7.79 -2.23
CA TRP A 134 -16.99 7.15 -0.95
C TRP A 134 -16.68 5.65 -0.94
N VAL A 135 -16.80 4.95 -2.07
CA VAL A 135 -16.32 3.56 -2.17
C VAL A 135 -14.79 3.50 -2.05
N SER A 136 -14.09 4.46 -2.66
CA SER A 136 -12.63 4.56 -2.52
C SER A 136 -12.20 4.83 -1.08
N LEU A 137 -12.92 5.71 -0.37
CA LEU A 137 -12.68 5.95 1.05
C LEU A 137 -12.99 4.71 1.88
N ALA A 138 -14.13 4.05 1.63
CA ALA A 138 -14.52 2.85 2.34
C ALA A 138 -13.43 1.75 2.22
N LEU A 139 -12.91 1.51 1.01
CA LEU A 139 -11.78 0.61 0.81
C LEU A 139 -10.56 1.04 1.62
N ALA A 140 -10.16 2.31 1.52
CA ALA A 140 -8.99 2.84 2.19
C ALA A 140 -9.08 2.76 3.73
N LEU A 141 -10.28 2.70 4.30
CA LEU A 141 -10.52 2.59 5.75
C LEU A 141 -10.68 1.14 6.24
N THR A 142 -10.69 0.15 5.34
CA THR A 142 -10.77 -1.26 5.74
C THR A 142 -9.59 -1.67 6.64
N PRO A 143 -9.81 -2.63 7.55
CA PRO A 143 -8.71 -3.32 8.23
C PRO A 143 -7.86 -4.07 7.20
N PHE A 144 -6.54 -4.01 7.36
CA PHE A 144 -5.61 -4.81 6.58
C PHE A 144 -4.40 -5.16 7.45
N TRP A 145 -3.67 -6.21 7.07
CA TRP A 145 -2.43 -6.59 7.74
C TRP A 145 -1.30 -5.59 7.41
N PRO A 146 -0.78 -4.82 8.37
CA PRO A 146 0.11 -3.69 8.10
C PRO A 146 1.40 -4.05 7.36
N SER A 147 2.01 -5.18 7.74
CA SER A 147 3.24 -5.67 7.10
C SER A 147 3.00 -6.22 5.69
N GLY A 148 1.74 -6.46 5.33
CA GLY A 148 1.33 -6.78 3.96
C GLY A 148 1.35 -5.58 3.02
N MET A 149 1.43 -4.33 3.52
CA MET A 149 1.48 -3.11 2.70
C MET A 149 0.40 -3.11 1.60
N LEU A 150 0.79 -2.89 0.32
CA LEU A 150 -0.10 -2.83 -0.83
C LEU A 150 -0.55 -4.20 -1.37
N SER A 151 -0.18 -5.31 -0.74
CA SER A 151 -0.49 -6.67 -1.25
C SER A 151 -1.98 -6.89 -1.49
N THR A 152 -2.84 -6.34 -0.64
CA THR A 152 -4.30 -6.44 -0.75
C THR A 152 -4.91 -5.14 -1.25
N LEU A 153 -4.60 -4.03 -0.59
CA LEU A 153 -5.23 -2.73 -0.89
C LEU A 153 -4.66 -2.01 -2.12
N GLY A 154 -3.51 -2.45 -2.64
CA GLY A 154 -2.93 -1.91 -3.88
C GLY A 154 -3.52 -2.50 -5.17
N MET A 155 -4.29 -3.59 -5.07
CA MET A 155 -4.85 -4.28 -6.23
C MET A 155 -5.68 -3.38 -7.17
N PRO A 156 -6.51 -2.43 -6.68
CA PRO A 156 -7.25 -1.54 -7.58
C PRO A 156 -6.35 -0.64 -8.43
N LEU A 157 -5.24 -0.16 -7.86
CA LEU A 157 -4.27 0.65 -8.61
C LEU A 157 -3.54 -0.21 -9.66
N ALA A 158 -3.17 -1.44 -9.29
CA ALA A 158 -2.56 -2.40 -10.22
C ALA A 158 -3.49 -2.72 -11.40
N LEU A 159 -4.76 -2.99 -11.11
CA LEU A 159 -5.78 -3.27 -12.10
C LEU A 159 -6.02 -2.06 -13.01
N TRP A 160 -6.12 -0.86 -12.44
CA TRP A 160 -6.25 0.37 -13.21
C TRP A 160 -5.09 0.54 -14.20
N ALA A 161 -3.85 0.42 -13.72
CA ALA A 161 -2.66 0.57 -14.56
C ALA A 161 -2.63 -0.47 -15.69
N PHE A 162 -2.96 -1.73 -15.37
CA PHE A 162 -3.02 -2.80 -16.36
C PHE A 162 -4.08 -2.54 -17.44
N LEU A 163 -5.32 -2.22 -17.05
CA LEU A 163 -6.40 -1.94 -17.98
C LEU A 163 -6.09 -0.71 -18.85
N GLN A 164 -5.38 0.27 -18.29
CA GLN A 164 -4.98 1.47 -18.99
C GLN A 164 -3.94 1.19 -20.08
N ILE A 165 -2.93 0.39 -19.76
CA ILE A 165 -1.96 -0.15 -20.74
C ILE A 165 -2.66 -0.95 -21.82
N ARG A 166 -3.53 -1.89 -21.43
CA ARG A 166 -4.28 -2.71 -22.37
C ARG A 166 -5.14 -1.89 -23.33
N SER A 167 -5.76 -0.81 -22.85
CA SER A 167 -6.60 0.07 -23.69
C SER A 167 -5.82 0.93 -24.69
N GLY A 168 -4.48 0.83 -24.73
CA GLY A 168 -3.61 1.64 -25.60
C GLY A 168 -3.48 3.10 -25.17
N LYS A 169 -4.12 3.50 -24.07
CA LYS A 169 -4.16 4.88 -23.56
C LYS A 169 -3.26 5.05 -22.33
N TYR A 170 -2.04 4.56 -22.41
CA TYR A 170 -1.10 4.60 -21.28
C TYR A 170 -0.04 5.68 -21.42
N SER A 171 0.58 5.97 -20.29
CA SER A 171 1.73 6.82 -20.13
C SER A 171 2.80 6.07 -19.33
N TRP A 172 3.91 6.74 -19.01
CA TRP A 172 4.94 6.18 -18.14
C TRP A 172 4.43 5.89 -16.71
N LYS A 173 3.32 6.52 -16.28
CA LYS A 173 2.78 6.40 -14.92
C LYS A 173 2.26 5.00 -14.62
N GLU A 174 1.58 4.39 -15.59
CA GLU A 174 1.01 3.06 -15.46
C GLU A 174 2.13 2.01 -15.37
N TRP A 175 3.18 2.16 -16.17
CA TRP A 175 4.37 1.30 -16.12
C TRP A 175 5.12 1.44 -14.79
N VAL A 176 5.36 2.67 -14.34
CA VAL A 176 5.99 2.91 -13.03
C VAL A 176 5.14 2.35 -11.90
N THR A 177 3.82 2.45 -11.99
CA THR A 177 2.90 1.84 -11.02
C THR A 177 3.13 0.33 -10.93
N LEU A 178 3.11 -0.38 -12.06
CA LEU A 178 3.29 -1.84 -12.08
C LEU A 178 4.70 -2.27 -11.64
N ILE A 179 5.72 -1.45 -11.90
CA ILE A 179 7.10 -1.72 -11.49
C ILE A 179 7.28 -1.49 -9.98
N LEU A 180 6.76 -0.40 -9.43
CA LEU A 180 7.00 -0.02 -8.03
C LEU A 180 6.11 -0.78 -7.03
N LEU A 181 4.90 -1.18 -7.44
CA LEU A 181 3.95 -1.82 -6.54
C LEU A 181 4.49 -3.11 -5.90
N PRO A 182 5.20 -4.02 -6.62
CA PRO A 182 5.89 -5.16 -6.03
C PRO A 182 6.90 -4.81 -4.92
N PHE A 183 7.64 -3.71 -5.05
CA PHE A 183 8.64 -3.30 -4.05
C PHE A 183 8.00 -2.77 -2.76
N TYR A 184 6.71 -2.40 -2.80
CA TYR A 184 5.93 -1.99 -1.63
C TYR A 184 4.75 -2.94 -1.37
N SER A 185 4.91 -4.21 -1.74
CA SER A 185 3.97 -5.29 -1.45
C SER A 185 4.74 -6.53 -1.01
N SER A 186 4.08 -7.42 -0.28
CA SER A 186 4.56 -8.79 -0.18
C SER A 186 4.26 -9.51 -1.48
N PHE A 187 5.30 -9.69 -2.30
CA PHE A 187 5.17 -10.37 -3.59
C PHE A 187 4.55 -11.76 -3.44
N VAL A 188 5.05 -12.54 -2.47
CA VAL A 188 4.62 -13.93 -2.20
C VAL A 188 3.19 -14.01 -1.66
N LEU A 189 2.77 -13.06 -0.82
CA LEU A 189 1.50 -13.15 -0.12
C LEU A 189 0.33 -12.48 -0.86
N GLY A 190 0.56 -11.69 -1.90
CA GLY A 190 -0.53 -11.04 -2.62
C GLY A 190 -0.27 -10.79 -4.10
N PHE A 191 0.81 -10.07 -4.44
CA PHE A 191 0.96 -9.57 -5.80
C PHE A 191 1.14 -10.69 -6.85
N PHE A 192 1.75 -11.82 -6.46
CA PHE A 192 1.81 -13.02 -7.30
C PHE A 192 0.42 -13.51 -7.74
N PHE A 193 -0.56 -13.55 -6.84
CA PHE A 193 -1.92 -13.99 -7.16
C PHE A 193 -2.63 -13.03 -8.10
N PHE A 194 -2.41 -11.72 -7.94
CA PHE A 194 -2.91 -10.73 -8.88
C PHE A 194 -2.36 -10.98 -10.29
N LEU A 195 -1.03 -11.15 -10.43
CA LEU A 195 -0.42 -11.45 -11.72
C LEU A 195 -0.92 -12.76 -12.33
N ALA A 196 -1.07 -13.81 -11.52
CA ALA A 196 -1.60 -15.10 -11.96
C ALA A 196 -3.05 -14.97 -12.48
N ALA A 197 -3.90 -14.21 -11.78
CA ALA A 197 -5.28 -13.95 -12.21
C ALA A 197 -5.33 -13.18 -13.54
N MET A 198 -4.50 -12.14 -13.68
CA MET A 198 -4.41 -11.37 -14.93
C MET A 198 -3.86 -12.21 -16.10
N GLY A 199 -2.87 -13.06 -15.83
CA GLY A 199 -2.32 -14.00 -16.81
C GLY A 199 -3.35 -15.03 -17.27
N GLY A 200 -4.12 -15.60 -16.34
CA GLY A 200 -5.21 -16.53 -16.66
C GLY A 200 -6.32 -15.88 -17.48
N TYR A 201 -6.78 -14.69 -17.08
CA TYR A 201 -7.78 -13.91 -17.82
C TYR A 201 -7.33 -13.63 -19.27
N TYR A 202 -6.06 -13.28 -19.46
CA TYR A 202 -5.51 -13.03 -20.79
C TYR A 202 -5.33 -14.31 -21.62
N GLY A 203 -4.85 -15.38 -20.99
CA GLY A 203 -4.71 -16.69 -21.64
C GLY A 203 -6.04 -17.24 -22.15
N SER A 204 -7.15 -17.00 -21.43
CA SER A 204 -8.48 -17.41 -21.89
C SER A 204 -8.99 -16.64 -23.11
N GLU A 205 -8.55 -15.40 -23.31
CA GLU A 205 -8.99 -14.56 -24.44
C GLU A 205 -8.17 -14.79 -25.72
N ILE A 206 -6.93 -15.29 -25.62
CA ILE A 206 -6.13 -15.66 -26.80
C ILE A 206 -6.61 -16.99 -27.41
N GLY A 207 -7.25 -17.84 -26.60
CA GLY A 207 -7.80 -19.13 -27.02
C GLY A 207 -9.25 -19.09 -27.52
N SER A 208 -9.91 -17.93 -27.49
CA SER A 208 -11.29 -17.70 -27.94
C SER A 208 -11.35 -16.84 -29.19
#